data_AF-A0A843E1A6-F1
#
_entry.id   AF-A0A843E1A6-F1
#
_cell.length_a   1.000
_cell.length_b   1.000
_cell.length_c   1.000
_cell.angle_alpha   90.00
_cell.angle_beta   90.00
_cell.angle_gamma   90.00
#
_symmetry.space_group_name_H-M   'P 1'
#
loop_
_entity.id
_entity.type
_entity.pdbx_description
1 polymer ?
#
loop_
_entity_poly.entity_id
_entity_poly.type
_entity_poly.pdbx_seq_one_letter_code
_entity_poly.pdbx_strand_id
1 'polypeptide(L)'
;GMYAGKVLVECAKTGDFSKAALKPYEKMWRDRMEDKLFRNWMAKERLAELDDETIDEVVKLIATANIEEVNVYNLLKAIKEKFPKVVEGFEDLI
;
A
#
# COMPACT_ATOMS: atom_id res chain seq x y z
N GLY A 1 -11.34 -10.03 -7.89
CA GLY A 1 -11.87 -11.33 -8.34
C GLY A 1 -12.58 -12.08 -7.22
N MET A 2 -11.86 -12.86 -6.41
CA MET A 2 -12.44 -13.77 -5.42
C MET A 2 -13.50 -13.15 -4.47
N TYR A 3 -13.21 -11.99 -3.85
CA TYR A 3 -14.17 -11.34 -2.94
C TYR A 3 -15.45 -10.90 -3.64
N ALA A 4 -15.37 -10.42 -4.88
CA ALA A 4 -16.55 -10.07 -5.66
C ALA A 4 -17.42 -11.31 -5.91
N GLY A 5 -16.79 -12.44 -6.29
CA GLY A 5 -17.50 -13.71 -6.46
C GLY A 5 -18.23 -14.18 -5.20
N LYS A 6 -17.58 -14.08 -4.02
CA LYS A 6 -18.21 -14.45 -2.73
C LYS A 6 -19.47 -13.63 -2.45
N VAL A 7 -19.41 -12.31 -2.64
CA VAL A 7 -20.57 -11.43 -2.41
C VAL A 7 -21.67 -11.69 -3.44
N LEU A 8 -21.31 -11.87 -4.70
CA LEU A 8 -22.28 -12.15 -5.76
C LEU A 8 -23.03 -13.47 -5.55
N VAL A 9 -22.38 -14.50 -4.98
CA VAL A 9 -23.07 -15.75 -4.62
C VAL A 9 -24.16 -15.51 -3.57
N GLU A 10 -23.90 -14.69 -2.56
CA GLU A 10 -24.90 -14.37 -1.53
C GLU A 10 -26.02 -13.48 -2.09
N CYS A 11 -25.69 -12.46 -2.90
CA CYS A 11 -26.68 -11.65 -3.61
C CYS A 11 -27.57 -12.50 -4.52
N ALA A 12 -27.01 -13.48 -5.23
CA ALA A 12 -27.77 -14.36 -6.11
C ALA A 12 -28.74 -15.27 -5.35
N LYS A 13 -28.38 -15.72 -4.13
CA LYS A 13 -29.27 -16.53 -3.28
C LYS A 13 -30.47 -15.73 -2.75
N THR A 14 -30.25 -14.46 -2.42
CA THR A 14 -31.29 -13.60 -1.84
C THR A 14 -32.06 -12.79 -2.89
N GLY A 15 -31.54 -12.68 -4.12
CA GLY A 15 -32.04 -11.77 -5.14
C GLY A 15 -31.76 -10.28 -4.85
N ASP A 16 -31.00 -9.96 -3.80
CA ASP A 16 -30.70 -8.60 -3.38
C ASP A 16 -29.33 -8.14 -3.90
N PHE A 17 -29.37 -7.20 -4.85
CA PHE A 17 -28.19 -6.55 -5.43
C PHE A 17 -28.12 -5.06 -5.07
N SER A 18 -28.79 -4.66 -3.99
CA SER A 18 -28.75 -3.30 -3.49
C SER A 18 -27.32 -2.91 -3.08
N LYS A 19 -27.09 -1.59 -2.98
CA LYS A 19 -25.85 -1.05 -2.45
C LYS A 19 -25.51 -1.62 -1.06
N ALA A 20 -26.52 -1.89 -0.24
CA ALA A 20 -26.33 -2.48 1.08
C ALA A 20 -25.80 -3.92 0.99
N ALA A 21 -26.37 -4.74 0.11
CA ALA A 21 -25.93 -6.12 -0.12
C ALA A 21 -24.49 -6.20 -0.69
N LEU A 22 -24.03 -5.17 -1.40
CA LEU A 22 -22.68 -5.11 -1.97
C LEU A 22 -21.61 -4.55 -1.02
N LYS A 23 -21.98 -3.89 0.09
CA LYS A 23 -21.03 -3.35 1.09
C LYS A 23 -20.01 -4.35 1.64
N PRO A 24 -20.33 -5.65 1.86
CA PRO A 24 -19.35 -6.61 2.30
C PRO A 24 -18.14 -6.72 1.38
N TYR A 25 -18.31 -6.52 0.06
CA TYR A 25 -17.20 -6.50 -0.88
C TYR A 25 -16.24 -5.36 -0.56
N GLU A 26 -16.81 -4.16 -0.35
CA GLU A 26 -16.06 -2.95 0.00
C GLU A 26 -15.22 -3.17 1.26
N LYS A 27 -15.85 -3.71 2.31
CA LYS A 27 -15.16 -4.03 3.56
C LYS A 27 -14.01 -5.03 3.34
N MET A 28 -14.26 -6.14 2.65
CA MET A 28 -13.25 -7.20 2.49
C MET A 28 -12.02 -6.75 1.69
N TRP A 29 -12.20 -5.96 0.63
CA TRP A 29 -11.03 -5.47 -0.09
C TRP A 29 -10.30 -4.42 0.75
N ARG A 30 -11.01 -3.47 1.39
CA ARG A 30 -10.39 -2.44 2.22
C ARG A 30 -9.56 -3.05 3.34
N ASP A 31 -10.14 -3.94 4.14
CA ASP A 31 -9.47 -4.65 5.23
C ASP A 31 -8.19 -5.38 4.77
N ARG A 32 -8.15 -5.83 3.50
CA ARG A 32 -7.00 -6.56 2.95
C ARG A 32 -5.90 -5.66 2.42
N MET A 33 -6.25 -4.54 1.78
CA MET A 33 -5.29 -3.82 0.93
C MET A 33 -5.31 -2.29 1.07
N GLU A 34 -6.28 -1.69 1.76
CA GLU A 34 -6.39 -0.23 1.85
C GLU A 34 -5.12 0.40 2.42
N ASP A 35 -4.69 -0.01 3.61
CA ASP A 35 -3.50 0.56 4.27
C ASP A 35 -2.24 0.41 3.40
N LYS A 36 -2.09 -0.77 2.77
CA LYS A 36 -0.97 -1.04 1.86
C LYS A 36 -0.99 -0.12 0.65
N LEU A 37 -2.16 0.06 0.02
CA LEU A 37 -2.32 0.92 -1.15
C LEU A 37 -2.11 2.39 -0.79
N PHE A 38 -2.68 2.82 0.34
CA PHE A 38 -2.55 4.18 0.83
C PHE A 38 -1.09 4.53 1.15
N ARG A 39 -0.38 3.67 1.90
CA ARG A 39 1.05 3.83 2.16
C ARG A 39 1.87 3.88 0.87
N ASN A 40 1.64 2.95 -0.05
CA ASN A 40 2.38 2.90 -1.30
C ASN A 40 2.10 4.14 -2.17
N TRP A 41 0.87 4.66 -2.15
CA TRP A 41 0.52 5.91 -2.83
C TRP A 41 1.26 7.11 -2.23
N MET A 42 1.23 7.26 -0.90
CA MET A 42 1.96 8.33 -0.20
C MET A 42 3.46 8.29 -0.52
N ALA A 43 4.07 7.11 -0.44
CA ALA A 43 5.48 6.93 -0.80
C ALA A 43 5.77 7.33 -2.25
N LYS A 44 4.89 6.96 -3.20
CA LYS A 44 5.02 7.34 -4.62
C LYS A 44 4.94 8.85 -4.80
N GLU A 45 4.02 9.55 -4.14
CA GLU A 45 3.90 11.01 -4.25
C GLU A 45 5.16 11.69 -3.69
N ARG A 46 5.66 11.27 -2.53
CA ARG A 46 6.90 11.83 -1.95
C ARG A 46 8.12 11.59 -2.81
N LEU A 47 8.30 10.36 -3.32
CA LEU A 47 9.42 10.03 -4.21
C LEU A 47 9.39 10.87 -5.50
N ALA A 48 8.20 11.22 -6.01
CA ALA A 48 8.06 12.04 -7.21
C ALA A 48 8.43 13.53 -6.99
N GLU A 49 8.54 13.98 -5.75
CA GLU A 49 8.93 15.35 -5.38
C GLU A 49 10.43 15.51 -5.11
N LEU A 50 11.18 14.41 -5.04
CA LEU A 50 12.62 14.44 -4.74
C LEU A 50 13.44 14.85 -5.97
N ASP A 51 14.54 15.54 -5.73
CA ASP A 51 15.56 15.79 -6.75
C ASP A 51 16.38 14.52 -7.07
N ASP A 52 17.05 14.55 -8.23
CA ASP A 52 17.86 13.44 -8.74
C ASP A 52 18.98 13.03 -7.76
N GLU A 53 19.60 14.00 -7.07
CA GLU A 53 20.68 13.72 -6.10
C GLU A 53 20.15 12.88 -4.93
N THR A 54 18.98 13.24 -4.41
CA THR A 54 18.32 12.50 -3.33
C THR A 54 17.89 11.10 -3.80
N ILE A 55 17.37 10.97 -5.03
CA ILE A 55 17.01 9.67 -5.60
C ILE A 55 18.24 8.76 -5.74
N ASP A 56 19.36 9.30 -6.21
CA ASP A 56 20.63 8.56 -6.30
C ASP A 56 21.11 8.05 -4.94
N GLU A 57 21.00 8.86 -3.89
CA GLU A 57 21.34 8.44 -2.53
C GLU A 57 20.42 7.36 -2.00
N VAL A 58 19.11 7.46 -2.26
CA VAL A 58 18.13 6.41 -1.92
C VAL A 58 18.48 5.11 -2.65
N VAL A 59 18.79 5.15 -3.94
CA VAL A 59 19.16 3.94 -4.71
C VAL A 59 20.44 3.29 -4.16
N LYS A 60 21.47 4.08 -3.83
CA LYS A 60 22.71 3.58 -3.21
C LYS A 60 22.46 2.94 -1.85
N LEU A 61 21.59 3.54 -1.04
CA LEU A 61 21.19 2.99 0.24
C LEU A 61 20.54 1.62 0.05
N ILE A 62 19.58 1.50 -0.86
CA ILE A 62 18.87 0.25 -1.15
C ILE A 62 19.82 -0.83 -1.63
N ALA A 63 20.76 -0.48 -2.51
CA ALA A 63 21.75 -1.41 -3.05
C ALA A 63 22.67 -2.00 -1.96
N THR A 64 22.83 -1.32 -0.83
CA THR A 64 23.67 -1.76 0.30
C THR A 64 22.85 -2.28 1.49
N ALA A 65 21.54 -2.04 1.50
CA ALA A 65 20.66 -2.52 2.54
C ALA A 65 20.51 -4.05 2.41
N ASN A 66 20.73 -4.77 3.50
CA ASN A 66 20.51 -6.20 3.54
C ASN A 66 19.00 -6.47 3.67
N ILE A 67 18.30 -6.36 2.54
CA ILE A 67 16.85 -6.55 2.47
C ILE A 67 16.58 -8.05 2.33
N GLU A 68 16.26 -8.72 3.45
CA GLU A 68 15.96 -10.15 3.49
C GLU A 68 14.76 -10.52 2.59
N GLU A 69 13.77 -9.62 2.48
CA GLU A 69 12.66 -9.75 1.54
C GLU A 69 12.46 -8.46 0.74
N VAL A 70 12.61 -8.54 -0.58
CA VAL A 70 12.43 -7.41 -1.50
C VAL A 70 10.94 -7.06 -1.60
N ASN A 71 10.47 -6.26 -0.67
CA ASN A 71 9.13 -5.69 -0.68
C ASN A 71 9.18 -4.20 -0.31
N VAL A 72 8.15 -3.45 -0.74
CA VAL A 72 8.07 -1.99 -0.55
C VAL A 72 8.12 -1.59 0.92
N TYR A 73 7.63 -2.44 1.81
CA TYR A 73 7.62 -2.15 3.24
C TYR A 73 9.05 -2.13 3.84
N ASN A 74 9.82 -3.20 3.59
CA ASN A 74 11.21 -3.28 4.06
C ASN A 74 12.09 -2.19 3.43
N LEU A 75 11.79 -1.85 2.17
CA LEU A 75 12.42 -0.74 1.47
C LEU A 75 12.20 0.59 2.19
N LEU A 76 10.94 0.93 2.49
CA LEU A 76 10.59 2.17 3.19
C LEU A 76 11.17 2.21 4.61
N LYS A 77 11.28 1.06 5.29
CA LYS A 77 11.91 0.97 6.60
C LYS A 77 13.39 1.33 6.56
N ALA A 78 14.13 0.84 5.56
CA ALA A 78 15.54 1.20 5.35
C ALA A 78 15.70 2.70 5.01
N ILE A 79 14.79 3.26 4.21
CA ILE A 79 14.80 4.67 3.83
C ILE A 79 14.51 5.57 5.04
N LYS A 80 13.54 5.22 5.90
CA LYS A 80 13.14 6.00 7.09
C LYS A 80 14.31 6.36 8.00
N GLU A 81 15.29 5.46 8.16
CA GLU A 81 16.45 5.71 9.04
C GLU A 81 17.38 6.80 8.52
N LYS A 82 17.48 7.00 7.19
CA LYS A 82 18.41 7.97 6.59
C LYS A 82 17.74 9.16 5.90
N PHE A 83 16.51 8.99 5.41
CA PHE A 83 15.74 10.00 4.68
C PHE A 83 14.30 10.07 5.22
N PRO A 84 14.09 10.57 6.45
CA PRO A 84 12.77 10.58 7.09
C PRO A 84 11.73 11.41 6.32
N LYS A 85 12.16 12.41 5.54
CA LYS A 85 11.26 13.22 4.69
C LYS A 85 10.48 12.38 3.66
N VAL A 86 11.05 11.27 3.19
CA VAL A 86 10.39 10.39 2.21
C VAL A 86 9.17 9.70 2.80
N VAL A 87 9.15 9.53 4.12
CA VAL A 87 8.10 8.81 4.85
C VAL A 87 7.20 9.72 5.69
N GLU A 88 7.38 11.04 5.56
CA GLU A 88 6.69 12.03 6.35
C GLU A 88 5.17 12.02 6.10
N GLY A 89 4.39 11.85 7.19
CA GLY A 89 2.93 11.83 7.17
C GLY A 89 2.29 10.45 7.01
N PHE A 90 3.08 9.38 6.95
CA PHE A 90 2.60 7.99 6.93
C PHE A 90 3.53 7.02 7.69
N GLU A 91 4.28 7.55 8.65
CA GLU A 91 5.30 6.84 9.41
C GLU A 91 4.74 5.65 10.20
N ASP A 92 3.46 5.72 10.60
CA ASP A 92 2.75 4.68 11.35
C ASP A 92 2.34 3.47 10.48
N LEU A 93 2.43 3.61 9.15
CA LEU A 93 2.13 2.54 8.19
C LEU A 93 3.38 1.74 7.78
N ILE A 94 4.54 2.11 8.35
CA ILE A 94 5.87 1.49 8.16
C ILE A 94 6.34 0.95 9.51
#